data_AF-A0A3S4FA21-F1
#
_entry.id   AF-A0A3S4FA21-F1
#
_cell.length_a   1.000
_cell.length_b   1.000
_cell.length_c   1.000
_cell.angle_alpha   90.00
_cell.angle_beta   90.00
_cell.angle_gamma   90.00
#
_symmetry.space_group_name_H-M   'P 1'
#
loop_
_entity.id
_entity.type
_entity.pdbx_description
1 polymer ?
#
loop_
_entity_poly.entity_id
_entity_poly.type
_entity_poly.pdbx_seq_one_letter_code
_entity_poly.pdbx_strand_id
1 'polypeptide(L)' 'MKSRAAVAFGPDQPLKIVEIDVAPPKKGEVLIKITHTGVCHTDAFTLSGDDPEGVFPAVLGHEGGGVVVEVGEG' A
#
# COMPACT_ATOMS: atom_id res chain seq x y z
N MET A 1 3.55 10.01 -9.38
CA MET A 1 4.97 9.87 -8.98
C MET A 1 5.40 8.41 -9.10
N LYS A 2 6.64 8.15 -9.54
CA LYS A 2 7.23 6.81 -9.42
C LYS A 2 7.57 6.53 -7.96
N SER A 3 7.24 5.34 -7.48
CA SER A 3 7.53 4.93 -6.11
C SER A 3 7.89 3.45 -6.04
N ARG A 4 8.77 3.09 -5.11
CA ARG A 4 9.09 1.70 -4.80
C ARG A 4 8.03 1.16 -3.83
N ALA A 5 7.42 0.02 -4.15
CA ALA A 5 6.41 -0.62 -3.31
C ALA A 5 6.65 -2.13 -3.19
N ALA A 6 6.21 -2.72 -2.07
CA ALA A 6 6.11 -4.17 -1.92
C ALA A 6 4.71 -4.60 -2.36
N VAL A 7 4.63 -5.33 -3.46
CA VAL A 7 3.35 -5.75 -4.06
C VAL A 7 3.14 -7.25 -3.84
N ALA A 8 1.98 -7.59 -3.30
CA ALA A 8 1.47 -8.95 -3.28
C ALA A 8 0.78 -9.22 -4.62
N PHE A 9 1.34 -10.12 -5.44
CA PHE A 9 0.76 -10.45 -6.75
C PHE A 9 -0.29 -11.57 -6.69
N GLY A 10 -0.33 -12.31 -5.57
CA GLY A 10 -1.30 -13.37 -5.30
C GLY A 10 -1.14 -13.86 -3.86
N PRO A 11 -2.08 -14.68 -3.38
CA PRO A 11 -2.03 -15.22 -2.02
C PRO A 11 -0.84 -16.17 -1.85
N ASP A 12 -0.30 -16.19 -0.63
CA ASP A 12 0.80 -17.04 -0.18
C ASP A 12 2.07 -16.98 -1.06
N GLN A 13 2.29 -15.82 -1.69
CA GLN A 13 3.50 -15.55 -2.47
C GLN A 13 4.38 -14.50 -1.78
N PRO A 14 5.72 -14.59 -1.91
CA PRO A 14 6.60 -13.53 -1.45
C PRO A 14 6.24 -12.18 -2.09
N LEU A 15 6.20 -11.13 -1.28
CA LEU A 15 6.06 -9.76 -1.76
C LEU A 15 7.21 -9.43 -2.72
N LYS A 16 6.89 -8.79 -3.85
CA LYS A 16 7.90 -8.34 -4.81
C LYS A 16 8.07 -6.84 -4.70
N ILE A 17 9.32 -6.41 -4.57
CA ILE A 17 9.66 -4.99 -4.63
C ILE A 17 9.66 -4.55 -6.09
N VAL A 18 8.73 -3.69 -6.46
CA VAL A 18 8.57 -3.16 -7.81
C VAL A 18 8.42 -1.65 -7.79
N GLU A 19 8.63 -1.02 -8.95
CA GLU A 19 8.29 0.38 -9.14
C GLU A 19 6.85 0.50 -9.63
N ILE A 20 6.08 1.40 -9.02
CA ILE A 20 4.69 1.70 -9.37
C ILE A 20 4.50 3.18 -9.67
N ASP A 21 3.45 3.49 -10.43
CA ASP A 21 2.96 4.85 -10.62
C ASP A 21 1.87 5.16 -9.58
N VAL A 22 2.15 6.10 -8.69
CA VAL A 22 1.15 6.66 -7.76
C VAL A 22 0.54 7.91 -8.41
N ALA A 23 -0.76 7.92 -8.63
CA ALA A 23 -1.45 9.08 -9.19
C ALA A 23 -1.37 10.30 -8.25
N PRO A 24 -1.45 11.54 -8.77
CA PRO A 24 -1.64 12.71 -7.92
C PRO A 24 -2.99 12.62 -7.17
N PRO A 25 -3.12 13.25 -5.99
CA PRO A 25 -4.34 13.18 -5.20
C PRO A 25 -5.50 13.91 -5.91
N LYS A 26 -6.69 13.32 -5.89
CA LYS A 26 -7.93 13.95 -6.33
C LYS A 26 -8.58 14.72 -5.18
N LYS A 27 -9.75 15.33 -5.44
CA LYS A 27 -10.55 16.04 -4.45
C LYS A 27 -10.78 15.17 -3.20
N GLY A 28 -10.44 15.69 -2.02
CA GLY A 28 -10.56 15.00 -0.73
C GLY A 28 -9.53 13.90 -0.45
N GLU A 29 -8.53 13.72 -1.32
CA GLU A 29 -7.45 12.75 -1.14
C GLU A 29 -6.15 13.44 -0.66
N VAL A 30 -5.30 12.69 0.03
CA VAL A 30 -3.98 13.15 0.50
C VAL A 30 -2.90 12.21 0.00
N LEU A 31 -1.87 12.77 -0.62
CA LEU A 31 -0.68 12.01 -1.01
C LEU A 31 0.36 12.08 0.11
N ILE A 32 0.71 10.92 0.65
CA ILE A 32 1.64 10.78 1.77
C ILE A 32 2.90 10.04 1.31
N LYS A 33 4.07 10.60 1.60
CA LYS A 33 5.34 9.88 1.52
C LYS A 33 5.53 9.09 2.80
N ILE A 34 5.28 7.78 2.74
CA ILE A 34 5.54 6.87 3.85
C ILE A 34 7.05 6.79 4.10
N THR A 35 7.45 7.01 5.34
CA THR A 35 8.86 6.95 5.76
C THR A 35 9.18 5.63 6.47
N HIS A 36 8.21 5.15 7.26
CA HIS A 36 8.31 3.93 8.03
C HIS A 36 6.92 3.26 8.07
N THR A 37 6.90 1.93 8.10
CA THR A 37 5.68 1.13 8.27
C THR A 37 5.99 -0.10 9.10
N GLY A 38 5.04 -0.50 9.93
CA GLY A 38 5.01 -1.80 10.59
C GLY A 38 4.41 -2.87 9.69
N VAL A 39 4.47 -4.10 10.18
CA VAL A 39 3.74 -5.26 9.64
C VAL A 39 2.99 -5.89 10.80
N CYS A 40 1.69 -6.06 10.62
CA CYS A 40 0.80 -6.65 11.61
C CYS A 40 0.22 -7.97 11.09
N HIS A 41 -0.42 -8.73 11.97
CA HIS A 41 -1.04 -10.00 11.61
C HIS A 41 -2.11 -9.83 10.54
N THR A 42 -2.84 -8.72 10.50
CA THR A 42 -3.85 -8.45 9.45
C THR A 42 -3.22 -8.41 8.06
N ASP A 43 -2.01 -7.87 7.90
CA ASP A 43 -1.32 -7.88 6.61
C ASP A 43 -1.00 -9.31 6.18
N ALA A 44 -0.56 -10.15 7.13
CA ALA A 44 -0.27 -11.56 6.88
C ALA A 44 -1.54 -12.38 6.58
N PHE A 45 -2.66 -12.08 7.25
CA PHE A 45 -3.96 -12.73 7.03
C PHE A 45 -4.51 -12.44 5.63
N THR A 46 -4.42 -11.19 5.17
CA THR A 46 -4.77 -10.87 3.78
C THR A 46 -3.78 -11.53 2.82
N LEU A 47 -2.47 -11.49 3.09
CA LEU A 47 -1.46 -12.10 2.22
C LEU A 47 -1.58 -13.63 2.11
N SER A 48 -2.03 -14.33 3.15
CA SER A 48 -2.24 -15.79 3.09
C SER A 48 -3.39 -16.18 2.15
N GLY A 49 -4.30 -15.25 1.86
CA GLY A 49 -5.52 -15.51 1.10
C GLY A 49 -6.69 -16.03 1.95
N ASP A 50 -6.54 -16.06 3.28
CA ASP A 50 -7.62 -16.44 4.20
C ASP A 50 -8.64 -15.32 4.42
N ASP A 51 -8.26 -14.08 4.08
CA ASP A 51 -9.15 -12.92 4.09
C ASP A 51 -10.16 -13.01 2.92
N PRO A 52 -11.47 -13.18 3.19
CA PRO A 52 -12.48 -13.25 2.14
C PRO A 52 -12.64 -11.93 1.37
N GLU A 53 -12.14 -10.81 1.89
CA GLU A 53 -12.12 -9.51 1.24
C GLU A 53 -10.81 -9.24 0.48
N GLY A 54 -9.83 -10.13 0.60
CA GLY A 54 -8.51 -9.98 -0.03
C GLY A 54 -8.59 -9.97 -1.56
N VAL A 55 -8.12 -8.87 -2.16
CA VAL A 55 -8.04 -8.71 -3.62
C VAL A 55 -6.58 -8.51 -4.03
N PHE A 56 -6.12 -9.29 -5.01
CA PHE A 56 -4.76 -9.20 -5.56
C PHE A 56 -4.80 -8.72 -7.02
N PRO A 57 -3.77 -7.98 -7.49
CA PRO A 57 -2.58 -7.55 -6.76
C PRO A 57 -2.86 -6.38 -5.81
N ALA A 58 -2.14 -6.33 -4.68
CA ALA A 58 -2.30 -5.29 -3.66
C ALA A 58 -0.97 -4.81 -3.07
N VAL A 59 -0.94 -3.54 -2.66
CA VAL A 59 0.06 -3.00 -1.72
C VAL A 59 -0.60 -3.04 -0.34
N LEU A 60 -0.13 -3.95 0.51
CA LEU A 60 -0.62 -4.11 1.90
C LEU A 60 0.05 -3.08 2.83
N GLY A 61 -0.22 -3.20 4.14
CA GLY A 61 0.33 -2.32 5.17
C GLY A 61 -0.68 -1.25 5.60
N HIS A 62 -0.89 -1.16 6.91
CA HIS A 62 -1.86 -0.23 7.51
C HIS A 62 -1.32 0.48 8.77
N GLU A 63 -0.05 0.27 9.12
CA GLU A 63 0.60 0.81 10.30
C GLU A 63 1.79 1.69 9.91
N GLY A 64 1.51 2.85 9.29
CA GLY A 64 2.51 3.71 8.68
C GLY A 64 2.66 5.11 9.30
N GLY A 65 3.87 5.66 9.22
CA GLY A 65 4.18 7.06 9.51
C GLY A 65 4.85 7.74 8.31
N GLY A 66 4.41 8.94 7.97
CA GLY A 66 4.88 9.63 6.76
C GLY A 66 4.73 11.15 6.81
N VAL A 67 5.13 11.78 5.71
CA VAL A 67 5.03 13.23 5.50
C VAL A 67 4.04 13.50 4.38
N VAL A 68 3.14 14.45 4.56
CA VAL A 68 2.22 14.91 3.50
C VAL A 68 3.05 15.55 2.38
N VAL A 69 2.84 15.09 1.15
CA VAL A 69 3.49 15.61 -0.06
C VAL A 69 2.58 16.60 -0.77
N GLU A 70 1.31 16.24 -0.92
CA GLU A 70 0.33 17.01 -1.68
C GLU A 70 -1.07 16.70 -1.13
N VAL A 71 -1.96 17.69 -1.16
CA VAL A 71 -3.38 17.54 -0.85
C VAL A 71 -4.17 17.89 -2.11
N GLY A 72 -5.18 17.09 -2.44
CA GLY A 72 -6.09 17.43 -3.51
C GLY A 72 -7.01 18.59 -3.13
N GLU A 73 -7.87 19.00 -4.06
CA GLU A 73 -8.85 20.06 -3.80
C GLU A 73 -9.73 19.74 -2.58
N GLY A 74 -10.02 20.76 -1.76
CA GLY A 74 -10.94 20.67 -0.61
C GLY A 74 -10.21 20.69 0.71
#